data_AF-A0A919NHQ3-F1
#
_entry.id   AF-A0A919NHQ3-F1
#
_cell.length_a   1.000
_cell.length_b   1.000
_cell.length_c   1.000
_cell.angle_alpha   90.00
_cell.angle_beta   90.00
_cell.angle_gamma   90.00
#
_symmetry.space_group_name_H-M   'P 1'
#
loop_
_entity.id
_entity.type
_entity.pdbx_description
1 polymer ?
#
loop_
_entity_poly.entity_id
_entity_poly.type
_entity_poly.pdbx_seq_one_letter_code
_entity_poly.pdbx_strand_id
1 'polypeptide(L)'
;MRMTAEMRPAAGWGRLHATVTGVPAGEECRLVVIAPDGHREQGASWLASASGSTTVDGSALMAPATVTAVQAETYEGRVLITLML
;
A
#
# COMPACT_ATOMS: atom_id res chain seq x y z
N MET A 1 4.20 -1.70 -14.13
CA MET A 1 4.05 -1.52 -12.67
C MET A 1 4.37 -2.84 -11.97
N ARG A 2 5.05 -2.82 -10.83
CA ARG A 2 5.18 -3.99 -9.94
C ARG A 2 5.09 -3.56 -8.49
N MET A 3 4.62 -4.47 -7.64
CA MET A 3 4.55 -4.26 -6.20
C MET A 3 4.89 -5.55 -5.47
N THR A 4 5.64 -5.42 -4.38
CA THR A 4 5.74 -6.40 -3.31
C THR A 4 5.23 -5.75 -2.03
N ALA A 5 4.50 -6.49 -1.20
CA ALA A 5 4.05 -5.99 0.10
C ALA A 5 4.05 -7.12 1.13
N GLU A 6 4.32 -6.76 2.38
CA GLU A 6 4.24 -7.62 3.55
C GLU A 6 3.47 -6.87 4.65
N MET A 7 2.53 -7.57 5.29
CA MET A 7 1.84 -7.11 6.50
C MET A 7 2.32 -7.90 7.71
N ARG A 8 3.07 -7.24 8.60
CA ARG A 8 3.57 -7.86 9.84
C ARG A 8 2.64 -7.55 11.02
N PRO A 9 2.34 -8.51 11.90
CA PRO A 9 1.50 -8.26 13.08
C PRO A 9 2.07 -7.20 14.03
N ALA A 10 1.20 -6.38 14.61
CA ALA A 10 1.51 -5.46 15.70
C ALA A 10 0.28 -5.25 16.59
N ALA A 11 0.24 -5.83 17.79
CA ALA A 11 -0.77 -5.58 18.85
C ALA A 11 -2.22 -5.25 18.36
N GLY A 12 -2.82 -6.11 17.53
CA GLY A 12 -4.19 -5.93 17.02
C GLY A 12 -4.32 -5.14 15.70
N TRP A 13 -3.22 -4.57 15.22
CA TRP A 13 -3.07 -3.87 13.94
C TRP A 13 -1.85 -4.44 13.17
N GLY A 14 -1.43 -3.81 12.07
CA GLY A 14 -0.31 -4.32 11.28
C GLY A 14 0.64 -3.26 10.72
N ARG A 15 1.91 -3.67 10.60
CA ARG A 15 3.00 -2.91 9.96
C ARG A 15 3.05 -3.28 8.49
N LEU A 16 3.00 -2.29 7.62
CA LEU A 16 3.09 -2.47 6.18
C LEU A 16 4.51 -2.17 5.71
N HIS A 17 5.10 -3.07 4.94
CA HIS A 17 6.34 -2.83 4.21
C HIS A 17 6.08 -3.14 2.74
N ALA A 18 6.30 -2.17 1.84
CA ALA A 18 6.05 -2.37 0.43
C ALA A 18 7.08 -1.70 -0.46
N THR A 19 7.33 -2.30 -1.62
CA THR A 19 8.12 -1.69 -2.70
C THR A 19 7.24 -1.57 -3.93
N VAL A 20 7.14 -0.36 -4.49
CA VAL A 20 6.34 -0.05 -5.67
C VAL A 20 7.24 0.50 -6.76
N THR A 21 7.06 0.01 -7.99
CA THR A 21 7.87 0.42 -9.14
C THR A 21 7.04 0.80 -10.36
N GLY A 22 7.52 1.76 -11.13
CA GLY A 22 6.91 2.22 -12.38
C GLY A 22 5.89 3.35 -12.24
N VAL A 23 5.85 4.03 -11.08
CA VAL A 23 5.04 5.24 -10.88
C VAL A 23 5.80 6.46 -11.43
N PRO A 24 5.15 7.33 -12.23
CA PRO A 24 5.77 8.58 -12.70
C PRO A 24 6.26 9.44 -11.53
N ALA A 25 7.44 10.04 -11.69
CA ALA A 25 7.99 10.93 -10.67
C ALA A 25 7.07 12.13 -10.42
N GLY A 26 6.94 12.53 -9.14
CA GLY A 26 6.07 13.62 -8.73
C GLY A 26 4.62 13.24 -8.45
N GLU A 27 4.22 11.97 -8.70
CA GLU A 27 2.89 11.50 -8.34
C GLU A 27 2.77 11.31 -6.82
N GLU A 28 1.73 11.90 -6.22
CA GLU A 28 1.38 11.67 -4.81
C GLU A 28 0.55 10.39 -4.67
N CYS A 29 1.07 9.43 -3.92
CA CYS A 29 0.52 8.09 -3.82
C CYS A 29 0.26 7.68 -2.37
N ARG A 30 -0.64 6.71 -2.20
CA ARG A 30 -0.92 6.04 -0.93
C ARG A 30 -1.10 4.54 -1.09
N LEU A 31 -0.78 3.82 -0.02
CA LEU A 31 -1.12 2.42 0.12
C LEU A 31 -2.40 2.29 0.93
N VAL A 32 -3.30 1.45 0.45
CA VAL A 32 -4.56 1.11 1.11
C VAL A 32 -4.60 -0.40 1.30
N VAL A 33 -4.82 -0.87 2.52
CA VAL A 33 -5.10 -2.29 2.79
C VAL A 33 -6.61 -2.52 2.69
N ILE A 34 -7.00 -3.67 2.14
CA ILE A 34 -8.38 -3.99 1.80
C ILE A 34 -8.79 -5.31 2.47
N ALA A 35 -9.89 -5.29 3.20
CA ALA A 35 -10.51 -6.46 3.82
C ALA A 35 -11.49 -7.17 2.84
N PRO A 36 -11.91 -8.43 3.13
CA PRO A 36 -12.80 -9.18 2.24
C PRO A 36 -14.16 -8.51 1.98
N ASP A 37 -14.64 -7.72 2.95
CA ASP A 37 -15.91 -6.97 2.86
C ASP A 37 -15.76 -5.63 2.11
N GLY A 38 -14.55 -5.33 1.62
CA GLY A 38 -14.23 -4.08 0.96
C GLY A 38 -13.90 -2.93 1.91
N HIS A 39 -13.81 -3.14 3.22
CA HIS A 39 -13.30 -2.13 4.15
C HIS A 39 -11.87 -1.75 3.75
N ARG A 40 -11.59 -0.44 3.76
CA ARG A 40 -10.34 0.16 3.28
C ARG A 40 -9.69 0.95 4.40
N GLU A 41 -8.40 0.73 4.60
CA GLU A 41 -7.61 1.44 5.60
C GLU A 41 -6.32 1.96 4.96
N GLN A 42 -5.98 3.24 5.14
CA GLN A 42 -4.75 3.80 4.61
C GLN A 42 -3.56 3.32 5.44
N GLY A 43 -2.56 2.72 4.79
CA GLY A 43 -1.37 2.18 5.43
C GLY A 43 -0.12 3.06 5.36
N ALA A 44 0.05 3.79 4.25
CA ALA A 44 1.21 4.65 4.02
C ALA A 44 0.94 5.68 2.90
N SER A 45 1.84 6.65 2.74
CA SER A 45 1.87 7.53 1.56
C SER A 45 3.29 7.89 1.18
N TRP A 46 3.50 8.24 -0.09
CA TRP A 46 4.80 8.67 -0.62
C TRP A 46 4.62 9.58 -1.83
N LEU A 47 5.65 10.39 -2.09
CA LEU A 47 5.84 11.07 -3.36
C LEU A 47 6.76 10.21 -4.24
N ALA A 48 6.32 9.85 -5.44
CA ALA A 48 7.09 9.00 -6.34
C ALA A 48 8.41 9.69 -6.77
N SER A 49 9.53 9.00 -6.57
CA SER A 49 10.87 9.50 -6.90
C SER A 49 11.26 9.23 -8.35
N ALA A 50 12.23 10.01 -8.86
CA ALA A 50 12.79 9.82 -10.21
C ALA A 50 13.51 8.47 -10.41
N SER A 51 13.85 7.75 -9.34
CA SER A 51 14.41 6.39 -9.41
C SER A 51 13.43 5.35 -9.98
N GLY A 52 12.13 5.66 -10.03
CA GLY A 52 11.09 4.74 -10.50
C GLY A 52 10.83 3.54 -9.57
N SER A 53 11.44 3.53 -8.39
CA SER A 53 11.28 2.53 -7.34
C SER A 53 11.26 3.22 -5.98
N THR A 54 10.23 2.96 -5.18
CA THR A 54 10.09 3.47 -3.82
C THR A 54 9.75 2.33 -2.89
N THR A 55 10.52 2.19 -1.81
CA THR A 55 10.15 1.37 -0.66
C THR A 55 9.54 2.28 0.39
N VAL A 56 8.37 1.92 0.89
CA VAL A 56 7.63 2.69 1.89
C VAL A 56 7.20 1.76 3.03
N ASP A 57 7.46 2.22 4.25
CA ASP A 57 7.01 1.59 5.48
C ASP A 57 5.81 2.36 6.04
N GLY A 58 4.90 1.64 6.68
CA GLY A 58 3.68 2.21 7.22
C GLY A 58 2.99 1.33 8.25
N SER A 59 1.74 1.68 8.54
CA SER A 59 0.89 1.00 9.51
C SER A 59 -0.56 1.15 9.11
N ALA A 60 -1.34 0.08 9.26
CA ALA A 60 -2.78 0.12 9.06
C ALA A 60 -3.49 -0.36 10.32
N LEU A 61 -4.59 0.28 10.69
CA LEU A 61 -5.50 -0.18 11.76
C LEU A 61 -6.33 -1.39 11.29
N MET A 62 -5.64 -2.43 10.85
CA MET A 62 -6.22 -3.67 10.36
C MET A 62 -5.27 -4.82 10.71
N ALA A 63 -5.80 -5.90 11.28
CA ALA A 63 -4.99 -7.08 11.59
C ALA A 63 -4.55 -7.76 10.27
N PRO A 64 -3.29 -8.22 10.13
CA PRO A 64 -2.84 -8.87 8.90
C PRO A 64 -3.73 -10.01 8.41
N ALA A 65 -4.28 -10.82 9.32
CA ALA A 65 -5.18 -11.93 9.00
C ALA A 65 -6.53 -11.51 8.40
N THR A 66 -6.86 -10.21 8.44
CA THR A 66 -8.08 -9.64 7.86
C THR A 66 -7.83 -8.90 6.55
N VAL A 67 -6.57 -8.80 6.10
CA VAL A 67 -6.21 -8.16 4.83
C VAL A 67 -6.25 -9.18 3.70
N THR A 68 -6.87 -8.82 2.58
CA THR A 68 -6.89 -9.63 1.35
C THR A 68 -6.11 -8.99 0.21
N ALA A 69 -5.93 -7.68 0.25
CA ALA A 69 -5.14 -6.98 -0.76
C ALA A 69 -4.47 -5.72 -0.20
N VAL A 70 -3.38 -5.33 -0.86
CA VAL A 70 -2.76 -4.01 -0.75
C VAL A 70 -2.91 -3.32 -2.09
N GLN A 71 -3.40 -2.08 -2.08
CA GLN A 71 -3.61 -1.27 -3.27
C GLN A 71 -2.71 -0.03 -3.20
N ALA A 72 -1.95 0.21 -4.26
CA ALA A 72 -1.32 1.49 -4.51
C ALA A 72 -2.25 2.34 -5.38
N GLU A 73 -2.53 3.55 -4.93
CA GLU A 73 -3.39 4.50 -5.65
C GLU A 73 -2.89 5.93 -5.49
N THR A 74 -3.31 6.79 -6.41
CA THR A 74 -3.07 8.23 -6.32
C THR A 74 -4.11 8.88 -5.39
N TYR A 75 -3.83 10.09 -4.92
CA TYR A 75 -4.82 10.85 -4.14
C TYR A 75 -6.06 11.26 -4.97
N GLU A 76 -5.97 11.25 -6.30
CA GLU A 76 -7.10 11.42 -7.23
C GLU A 76 -7.98 10.16 -7.34
N GLY A 77 -7.62 9.07 -6.66
CA GLY A 77 -8.37 7.81 -6.66
C GLY A 77 -8.04 6.88 -7.83
N ARG A 78 -7.01 7.18 -8.63
CA ARG A 78 -6.55 6.28 -9.70
C ARG A 78 -5.81 5.09 -9.09
N VAL A 79 -6.34 3.90 -9.30
CA VAL A 79 -5.67 2.65 -8.91
C VAL A 79 -4.47 2.41 -9.82
N LEU A 80 -3.29 2.27 -9.22
CA LEU A 80 -2.04 2.03 -9.94
C LEU A 80 -1.75 0.52 -10.05
N ILE A 81 -1.92 -0.20 -8.95
CA ILE A 81 -1.78 -1.66 -8.87
C ILE A 81 -2.44 -2.18 -7.59
N THR A 82 -3.02 -3.37 -7.69
CA THR A 82 -3.54 -4.14 -6.54
C THR A 82 -2.75 -5.44 -6.45
N LEU A 83 -2.24 -5.74 -5.25
CA LEU A 83 -1.58 -7.00 -4.91
C LEU A 83 -2.49 -7.77 -3.96
N MET A 84 -2.86 -8.99 -4.33
CA MET A 84 -3.55 -9.92 -3.43
C MET A 84 -2.52 -10.53 -2.46
N LEU A 85 -2.89 -10.66 -1.18
CA LEU A 85 -2.07 -11.28 -0.13
C LEU A 85 -2.43 -12.74 0.12
#